data_AF-A0A8X6H6E7-F1
#
_entry.id   AF-A0A8X6H6E7-F1
#
_cell.length_a   1.000
_cell.length_b   1.000
_cell.length_c   1.000
_cell.angle_alpha   90.00
_cell.angle_beta   90.00
_cell.angle_gamma   90.00
#
_symmetry.space_group_name_H-M   'P 1'
#
loop_
_entity.id
_entity.type
_entity.pdbx_description
1 polymer ?
#
loop_
_entity_poly.entity_id
_entity_poly.type
_entity_poly.pdbx_seq_one_letter_code
_entity_poly.pdbx_strand_id
1 'polypeptide(L)' 'EYKKKTFWDLARVEKLIPGRDGQIRLAVIKTANSEFLRPVQRLFRLEMDSPVLSVADDSTSVITRSS' A
#
# COMPACT_ATOMS: atom_id res chain seq x y z
N GLU A 1 23.75 0.12 -15.36
CA GLU A 1 22.62 0.94 -15.82
C GLU A 1 21.55 1.00 -14.74
N TYR A 2 21.17 2.21 -14.27
CA TYR A 2 20.18 2.37 -13.20
C TYR A 2 18.79 2.47 -13.84
N LYS A 3 17.92 1.47 -13.66
CA LYS A 3 16.53 1.55 -14.14
C LYS A 3 15.82 2.69 -13.40
N LYS A 4 15.26 3.66 -14.15
CA LYS A 4 14.35 4.67 -13.59
C LYS A 4 13.19 3.95 -12.89
N LYS A 5 12.72 4.48 -11.75
CA LYS A 5 11.62 3.89 -10.94
C LYS A 5 10.37 3.55 -11.77
N THR A 6 10.09 4.30 -12.83
CA THR A 6 8.98 4.07 -13.77
C THR A 6 9.06 2.71 -14.48
N PHE A 7 10.25 2.09 -14.58
CA PHE A 7 10.45 0.77 -15.18
C PHE A 7 10.48 -0.37 -14.16
N TRP A 8 10.12 -0.10 -12.90
CA TRP A 8 9.93 -1.18 -11.94
C TRP A 8 8.66 -1.93 -12.28
N ASP A 9 8.74 -3.25 -12.29
CA ASP A 9 7.60 -4.09 -12.61
C ASP A 9 6.48 -3.85 -11.59
N LEU A 10 5.29 -3.52 -12.09
CA LEU A 10 4.11 -3.37 -11.27
C LEU A 10 3.65 -4.75 -10.80
N ALA A 11 3.32 -4.85 -9.52
CA ALA A 11 2.83 -6.06 -8.92
C ALA A 11 1.78 -5.75 -7.86
N ARG A 12 0.83 -6.68 -7.71
CA ARG A 12 -0.13 -6.69 -6.61
C ARG A 12 0.40 -7.60 -5.49
N VAL A 13 0.22 -7.18 -4.24
CA VAL A 13 0.48 -8.03 -3.08
C VAL A 13 -0.71 -8.96 -2.90
N GLU A 14 -0.48 -10.27 -3.00
CA GLU A 14 -1.52 -11.30 -2.83
C GLU A 14 -1.57 -11.82 -1.39
N LYS A 15 -0.40 -12.02 -0.76
CA LYS A 15 -0.30 -12.54 0.61
C LYS A 15 0.89 -11.96 1.36
N LEU A 16 0.70 -11.69 2.65
CA LEU A 16 1.78 -11.33 3.58
C LEU A 16 2.21 -12.55 4.40
N ILE A 17 3.52 -12.69 4.62
CA ILE A 17 4.10 -13.79 5.37
C ILE A 17 4.87 -13.21 6.58
N PRO A 18 4.37 -13.44 7.81
CA PRO A 18 5.07 -13.04 9.02
C PRO A 18 6.27 -13.95 9.29
N GLY A 19 7.28 -13.40 9.97
CA GLY A 19 8.34 -14.19 10.58
C GLY A 19 7.93 -14.78 11.93
N ARG A 20 8.87 -15.43 12.61
CA ARG A 20 8.63 -16.11 13.90
C ARG A 20 8.18 -15.15 15.02
N ASP A 21 8.54 -13.88 14.93
CA ASP A 21 8.17 -12.81 15.85
C ASP A 21 6.85 -12.10 15.46
N GLY A 22 6.14 -12.60 14.44
CA GLY A 22 4.91 -12.00 13.93
C GLY A 22 5.11 -10.83 12.96
N GLN A 23 6.34 -10.34 12.76
CA GLN A 23 6.58 -9.21 11.87
C GLN A 23 6.62 -9.64 10.40
N ILE A 24 5.92 -8.90 9.53
CA ILE A 24 5.88 -9.16 8.10
C ILE A 24 7.26 -8.96 7.48
N ARG A 25 7.81 -10.02 6.87
CA ARG A 25 9.12 -9.98 6.18
C ARG A 25 9.02 -10.23 4.70
N LEU A 26 8.12 -11.11 4.29
CA LEU A 26 7.94 -11.52 2.90
C LEU A 26 6.51 -11.23 2.45
N ALA A 27 6.37 -10.97 1.16
CA ALA A 27 5.10 -10.92 0.48
C ALA A 27 5.15 -11.79 -0.77
N VAL A 28 4.06 -12.52 -1.03
CA VAL A 28 3.77 -13.09 -2.34
C VAL A 28 3.24 -11.95 -3.19
N ILE A 29 3.92 -11.67 -4.29
CA ILE A 29 3.51 -10.64 -5.24
C ILE A 29 3.24 -11.26 -6.60
N LYS A 30 2.24 -10.70 -7.28
CA LYS A 30 1.82 -11.11 -8.61
C LYS A 30 1.99 -9.97 -9.58
N THR A 31 2.83 -10.20 -10.58
CA THR A 31 2.96 -9.37 -11.79
C THR A 31 1.99 -9.90 -12.86
N ALA A 32 1.89 -9.21 -14.00
CA ALA A 32 1.07 -9.68 -15.13
C ALA A 32 1.42 -11.11 -15.58
N ASN A 33 2.70 -11.49 -15.49
CA ASN A 33 3.22 -12.70 -16.11
C ASN A 33 3.72 -13.75 -15.10
N SER A 34 3.83 -13.41 -13.81
CA SER A 34 4.44 -14.31 -12.82
C SER A 34 4.05 -13.96 -11.38
N GLU A 35 4.18 -14.95 -10.51
CA GLU A 35 4.02 -14.82 -9.06
C GLU A 35 5.31 -15.25 -8.36
N PHE A 36 5.77 -14.47 -7.40
CA PHE A 36 7.00 -14.78 -6.67
C PHE A 36 7.07 -14.09 -5.31
N LEU A 37 8.02 -14.55 -4.48
CA LEU A 37 8.28 -13.96 -3.16
C LEU A 37 9.27 -12.81 -3.23
N ARG A 38 8.97 -11.75 -2.47
CA ARG A 38 9.90 -10.64 -2.23
C ARG A 38 9.90 -10.20 -0.77
N PRO A 39 11.06 -9.78 -0.23
CA PRO A 39 11.10 -9.04 1.02
C PRO A 39 10.29 -7.75 0.93
N VAL A 40 9.51 -7.45 1.95
CA VAL A 40 8.68 -6.23 1.97
C VAL A 40 9.52 -4.96 1.86
N GLN A 41 10.74 -4.97 2.41
CA GLN A 41 11.69 -3.85 2.29
C GLN A 41 12.12 -3.55 0.84
N ARG A 42 11.91 -4.49 -0.09
CA ARG A 42 12.20 -4.32 -1.52
C ARG A 42 10.96 -3.95 -2.34
N LEU A 43 9.79 -3.86 -1.70
CA LEU A 43 8.55 -3.41 -2.31
C LEU A 43 8.38 -1.92 -2.04
N PHE A 44 7.95 -1.22 -3.08
CA PHE A 44 7.64 0.20 -2.98
C PHE A 44 6.18 0.39 -3.38
N ARG A 45 5.49 1.27 -2.66
CA ARG A 45 4.10 1.58 -2.96
C ARG A 45 4.05 2.31 -4.29
N LEU A 46 3.07 1.94 -5.11
CA LEU A 46 2.74 2.70 -6.30
C LEU A 46 2.12 4.02 -5.85
N GLU A 47 2.66 5.13 -6.33
CA GLU A 47 2.06 6.45 -6.14
C GLU A 47 0.76 6.49 -6.95
N MET A 48 -0.35 6.74 -6.27
CA MET A 48 -1.67 6.88 -6.88
C MET A 48 -2.32 8.13 -6.29
N ASP A 49 -2.96 8.94 -7.12
CA ASP A 49 -3.87 9.97 -6.64
C ASP A 49 -4.96 9.28 -5.82
N SER A 50 -5.12 9.66 -4.55
CA SER A 50 -6.15 9.07 -3.71
C SER A 50 -7.49 9.22 -4.43
N PRO A 51 -8.30 8.15 -4.60
CA PRO A 51 -9.69 8.37 -4.94
C PRO A 51 -10.22 9.23 -3.80
N VAL A 52 -10.64 10.45 -4.12
CA VAL A 52 -11.36 11.30 -3.19
C VAL A 52 -12.53 10.42 -2.75
N LEU A 53 -12.46 9.87 -1.54
CA LEU A 53 -13.62 9.27 -0.94
C LEU A 53 -14.55 10.46 -0.78
N SER A 54 -15.46 10.63 -1.73
CA SER A 54 -16.56 11.57 -1.64
C SER A 54 -17.44 11.06 -0.51
N VAL A 55 -16.99 11.28 0.72
CA VAL A 55 -17.78 11.16 1.94
C VAL A 55 -18.80 12.29 1.84
N ALA A 56 -19.92 11.97 1.21
CA ALA A 56 -21.14 12.69 1.44
C ALA A 56 -21.58 12.33 2.86
N ASP A 57 -21.08 13.06 3.85
CA ASP A 57 -21.66 13.08 5.20
C ASP A 57 -21.77 14.52 5.66
N ASP A 58 -22.96 15.05 5.40
CA ASP A 58 -23.52 16.28 5.92
C ASP A 58 -23.89 16.09 7.41
N SER A 59 -23.66 17.13 8.23
CA SER A 59 -24.05 17.25 9.64
C SER A 59 -23.20 16.45 10.66
N THR A 60 -22.41 17.07 11.56
CA THR A 60 -22.95 17.79 12.73
C THR A 60 -21.86 18.66 13.37
N SER A 61 -22.07 19.98 13.37
CA SER A 61 -21.33 20.94 14.17
C SER A 61 -21.78 20.91 15.64
N VAL A 62 -20.91 20.45 16.56
CA VAL A 62 -20.97 20.81 17.98
C VAL A 62 -19.57 21.19 18.47
N ILE A 63 -19.31 22.50 18.59
CA ILE A 63 -18.17 23.03 19.34
C ILE A 63 -18.75 23.87 20.47
N THR A 64 -18.70 23.31 21.67
CA THR A 64 -18.87 24.03 22.94
C THR A 64 -17.83 25.15 23.00
N ARG A 65 -18.26 26.41 23.03
CA ARG A 65 -17.39 27.56 23.29
C ARG A 65 -17.32 27.77 24.79
N SER A 66 -16.21 27.39 25.41
CA SER A 66 -15.88 27.75 26.78
C SER A 66 -15.31 29.18 26.82
N SER A 67 -16.02 30.09 27.50
CA SER A 67 -15.50 31.27 28.20
C SER A 67 -16.55 31.73 29.21
#